data_AF-A0A7K0Q066-F1
#
_entry.id   AF-A0A7K0Q066-F1
#
_cell.length_a   1.000
_cell.length_b   1.000
_cell.length_c   1.000
_cell.angle_alpha   90.00
_cell.angle_beta   90.00
_cell.angle_gamma   90.00
#
_symmetry.space_group_name_H-M   'P 1'
#
loop_
_entity.id
_entity.type
_entity.pdbx_description
1 polymer ?
#
loop_
_entity_poly.entity_id
_entity_poly.type
_entity_poly.pdbx_seq_one_letter_code
_entity_poly.pdbx_strand_id
1 'polypeptide(L)'
;APIAEVAGTVSIDDGEQFRKLTIAPDDGSEDVVYEKLSRRSRLRVEDGGHVDVGEQLTEGAVDPHEVLRIMGPREVQLHLVREVQEVYRSQGVSIHDKHIEVIIRQMLKRVTIIDSGATDFLPGALIERTIFETENRRVVSEGGEPASARPVLMGITKASLATESWLSAASFQETTKVLTDAAIQGKSDSLRGLKENVIIGKLIPAGTGISRYRNITVEPTEEARAAVYTMAGYDDGQYYSPDVFGSGSGEAVRLEEYDWRS
;
A
#
# COMPACT_ATOMS: atom_id res chain seq x y z
N ALA A 1 11.30 22.64 -8.77
CA ALA A 1 10.97 22.94 -10.17
C ALA A 1 9.54 22.48 -10.38
N PRO A 2 8.63 23.37 -10.80
CA PRO A 2 7.21 23.06 -10.87
C PRO A 2 6.92 22.02 -11.96
N ILE A 3 5.90 21.22 -11.71
CA ILE A 3 5.33 20.24 -12.63
C ILE A 3 3.88 20.63 -12.97
N ALA A 4 3.42 20.25 -14.16
CA ALA A 4 2.07 20.53 -14.63
C ALA A 4 1.02 19.81 -13.77
N GLU A 5 0.04 20.55 -13.26
CA GLU A 5 -1.07 19.99 -12.46
C GLU A 5 -2.17 19.41 -13.35
N VAL A 6 -2.28 19.91 -14.57
CA VAL A 6 -3.31 19.59 -15.56
C VAL A 6 -2.64 19.44 -16.93
N ALA A 7 -3.21 18.59 -17.78
CA ALA A 7 -2.82 18.51 -19.18
C ALA A 7 -3.47 19.66 -19.95
N GLY A 8 -2.74 20.28 -20.86
CA GLY A 8 -3.24 21.47 -21.54
C GLY A 8 -2.22 22.21 -22.38
N THR A 9 -2.67 23.32 -22.95
CA THR A 9 -1.82 24.20 -23.78
C THR A 9 -1.17 25.28 -22.92
N VAL A 10 0.14 25.42 -23.07
CA VAL A 10 0.95 26.37 -22.31
C VAL A 10 0.96 27.74 -22.98
N SER A 11 0.75 28.80 -22.19
CA SER A 11 0.99 30.19 -22.58
C SER A 11 2.00 30.83 -21.63
N ILE A 12 3.04 31.45 -22.21
CA ILE A 12 4.16 32.04 -21.47
C ILE A 12 4.11 33.56 -21.60
N ASP A 13 4.01 34.24 -20.46
CA ASP A 13 4.13 35.68 -20.35
C ASP A 13 5.47 36.04 -19.66
N ASP A 14 6.36 36.67 -20.45
CA ASP A 14 7.74 36.97 -20.07
C ASP A 14 7.80 38.40 -19.44
N GLY A 15 7.29 38.52 -18.22
CA GLY A 15 7.30 39.78 -17.46
C GLY A 15 8.70 40.30 -17.08
N GLU A 16 8.78 41.56 -16.62
CA GLU A 16 10.06 42.22 -16.33
C GLU A 16 10.89 41.52 -15.24
N GLN A 17 10.25 41.12 -14.14
CA GLN A 17 10.92 40.51 -12.98
C GLN A 17 10.76 38.98 -12.91
N PHE A 18 9.60 38.47 -13.30
CA PHE A 18 9.26 37.05 -13.23
C PHE A 18 8.51 36.62 -14.49
N ARG A 19 8.66 35.35 -14.86
CA ARG A 19 7.82 34.71 -15.88
C ARG A 19 6.54 34.25 -15.23
N LYS A 20 5.46 34.36 -15.99
CA LYS A 20 4.16 33.76 -15.68
C LYS A 20 3.89 32.69 -16.72
N LEU A 21 3.56 31.49 -16.27
CA LEU A 21 3.17 30.39 -17.13
C LEU A 21 1.72 30.03 -16.83
N THR A 22 0.89 29.99 -17.85
CA THR A 22 -0.54 29.65 -17.74
C THR A 22 -0.78 28.38 -18.54
N ILE A 23 -1.43 27.39 -17.94
CA ILE A 23 -1.85 26.17 -18.64
C ILE A 23 -3.37 26.25 -18.80
N ALA A 24 -3.81 26.29 -20.06
CA ALA A 24 -5.22 26.18 -20.43
C ALA A 24 -5.59 24.68 -20.51
N PRO A 25 -6.42 24.16 -19.60
CA PRO A 25 -6.70 22.73 -19.51
C PRO A 25 -7.54 22.21 -20.68
N ASP A 26 -7.27 20.98 -21.13
CA ASP A 26 -8.03 20.34 -22.19
C ASP A 26 -9.48 20.01 -21.80
N ASP A 27 -9.74 19.83 -20.51
CA ASP A 27 -11.04 19.49 -19.95
C ASP A 27 -11.96 20.71 -19.75
N GLY A 28 -11.47 21.92 -20.06
CA GLY A 28 -12.20 23.18 -19.91
C GLY A 28 -12.36 23.63 -18.46
N SER A 29 -11.58 23.07 -17.52
CA SER A 29 -11.47 23.58 -16.16
C SER A 29 -10.74 24.94 -16.10
N GLU A 30 -10.65 25.52 -14.91
CA GLU A 30 -10.01 26.83 -14.73
C GLU A 30 -8.50 26.78 -15.05
N ASP A 31 -8.01 27.85 -15.70
CA ASP A 31 -6.60 27.99 -16.05
C ASP A 31 -5.68 27.87 -14.81
N VAL A 32 -4.68 27.01 -14.92
CA VAL A 32 -3.66 26.86 -13.86
C VAL A 32 -2.52 27.82 -14.11
N VAL A 33 -2.33 28.75 -13.18
CA VAL A 33 -1.33 29.81 -13.30
C VAL A 33 -0.15 29.57 -12.35
N TYR A 34 1.04 29.48 -12.93
CA TYR A 34 2.32 29.44 -12.22
C TYR A 34 2.94 30.84 -12.24
N GLU A 35 2.78 31.56 -11.14
CA GLU A 35 3.39 32.88 -10.96
C GLU A 35 4.82 32.78 -10.41
N LYS A 36 5.60 33.86 -10.58
CA LYS A 36 6.92 34.05 -9.94
C LYS A 36 8.00 33.05 -10.39
N LEU A 37 7.93 32.55 -11.61
CA LEU A 37 9.01 31.74 -12.16
C LEU A 37 10.23 32.62 -12.43
N SER A 38 11.39 32.22 -11.90
CA SER A 38 12.63 32.97 -12.09
C SER A 38 13.06 32.94 -13.56
N ARG A 39 13.38 34.08 -14.15
CA ARG A 39 13.93 34.18 -15.51
C ARG A 39 15.28 33.47 -15.68
N ARG A 40 15.98 33.18 -14.56
CA ARG A 40 17.23 32.41 -14.56
C ARG A 40 16.99 30.91 -14.74
N SER A 41 15.79 30.44 -14.42
CA SER A 41 15.43 29.03 -14.63
C SER A 41 15.11 28.81 -16.11
N ARG A 42 15.75 27.80 -16.69
CA ARG A 42 15.47 27.40 -18.07
C ARG A 42 14.12 26.68 -18.12
N LEU A 43 13.29 27.07 -19.06
CA LEU A 43 12.02 26.40 -19.34
C LEU A 43 12.29 25.11 -20.10
N ARG A 44 11.52 24.06 -19.81
CA ARG A 44 11.52 22.80 -20.56
C ARG A 44 10.40 22.74 -21.60
N VAL A 45 9.51 23.73 -21.57
CA VAL A 45 8.29 23.81 -22.38
C VAL A 45 8.34 25.06 -23.27
N GLU A 46 7.62 24.99 -24.40
CA GLU A 46 7.53 26.07 -25.40
C GLU A 46 6.17 26.76 -25.35
N ASP A 47 6.11 28.02 -25.77
CA ASP A 47 4.87 28.79 -25.83
C ASP A 47 3.95 28.22 -26.92
N GLY A 48 2.69 27.97 -26.58
CA GLY A 48 1.73 27.25 -27.42
C GLY A 48 1.94 25.73 -27.46
N GLY A 49 2.93 25.19 -26.73
CA GLY A 49 3.14 23.75 -26.59
C GLY A 49 2.07 23.07 -25.74
N HIS A 50 1.87 21.77 -25.96
CA HIS A 50 1.01 20.94 -25.12
C HIS A 50 1.84 20.21 -24.06
N VAL A 51 1.33 20.12 -22.84
CA VAL A 51 1.99 19.41 -21.72
C VAL A 51 1.06 18.39 -21.09
N ASP A 52 1.63 17.27 -20.65
CA ASP A 52 0.92 16.23 -19.91
C ASP A 52 0.94 16.49 -18.39
N VAL A 53 -0.01 15.89 -17.65
CA VAL A 53 -0.02 15.95 -16.18
C VAL A 53 1.29 15.40 -15.60
N GLY A 54 1.92 16.19 -14.73
CA GLY A 54 3.18 15.85 -14.09
C GLY A 54 4.42 16.19 -14.91
N GLU A 55 4.26 16.75 -16.11
CA GLU A 55 5.39 17.18 -16.92
C GLU A 55 6.13 18.36 -16.28
N GLN A 56 7.46 18.30 -16.30
CA GLN A 56 8.29 19.30 -15.66
C GLN A 56 8.39 20.57 -16.51
N LEU A 57 8.01 21.71 -15.93
CA LEU A 57 7.91 22.98 -16.65
C LEU A 57 9.26 23.74 -16.71
N THR A 58 10.08 23.61 -15.66
CA THR A 58 11.40 24.26 -15.59
C THR A 58 12.50 23.28 -15.22
N GLU A 59 13.75 23.58 -15.56
CA GLU A 59 14.90 22.82 -15.06
C GLU A 59 15.01 22.91 -13.51
N GLY A 60 15.57 21.85 -12.92
CA GLY A 60 15.86 21.74 -11.48
C GLY A 60 15.28 20.48 -10.84
N ALA A 61 15.46 20.33 -9.54
CA ALA A 61 14.88 19.21 -8.79
C ALA A 61 13.37 19.41 -8.62
N VAL A 62 12.60 18.35 -8.85
CA VAL A 62 11.14 18.31 -8.60
C VAL A 62 10.90 18.05 -7.10
N ASP A 63 9.89 18.69 -6.52
CA ASP A 63 9.51 18.42 -5.13
C ASP A 63 8.70 17.12 -5.04
N PRO A 64 9.17 16.09 -4.29
CA PRO A 64 8.41 14.85 -4.09
C PRO A 64 7.00 15.06 -3.49
N HIS A 65 6.79 16.14 -2.73
CA HIS A 65 5.47 16.48 -2.20
C HIS A 65 4.51 16.93 -3.30
N GLU A 66 4.99 17.65 -4.32
CA GLU A 66 4.20 18.02 -5.49
C GLU A 66 3.89 16.79 -6.35
N VAL A 67 4.88 15.90 -6.57
CA VAL A 67 4.67 14.63 -7.28
C VAL A 67 3.60 13.79 -6.59
N LEU A 68 3.63 13.68 -5.26
CA LEU A 68 2.60 12.95 -4.51
C LEU A 68 1.21 13.58 -4.66
N ARG A 69 1.12 14.91 -4.66
CA ARG A 69 -0.15 15.63 -4.77
C ARG A 69 -0.78 15.47 -6.14
N ILE A 70 0.03 15.54 -7.20
CA ILE A 70 -0.42 15.63 -8.59
C ILE A 70 -0.52 14.24 -9.23
N MET A 71 0.54 13.43 -9.10
CA MET A 71 0.65 12.13 -9.78
C MET A 71 0.36 10.94 -8.85
N GLY A 72 0.28 11.17 -7.54
CA GLY A 72 -0.12 10.17 -6.56
C GLY A 72 1.02 9.29 -6.01
N PRO A 73 0.68 8.31 -5.15
CA PRO A 73 1.65 7.58 -4.33
C PRO A 73 2.56 6.64 -5.13
N ARG A 74 2.09 6.11 -6.26
CA ARG A 74 2.90 5.22 -7.10
C ARG A 74 4.00 6.00 -7.81
N GLU A 75 3.66 7.17 -8.34
CA GLU A 75 4.62 7.96 -9.11
C GLU A 75 5.70 8.56 -8.21
N VAL A 76 5.33 9.07 -7.03
CA VAL A 76 6.34 9.56 -6.08
C VAL A 76 7.28 8.43 -5.63
N GLN A 77 6.81 7.18 -5.52
CA GLN A 77 7.67 6.04 -5.22
C GLN A 77 8.70 5.80 -6.32
N LEU A 78 8.25 5.78 -7.58
CA LEU A 78 9.13 5.58 -8.74
C LEU A 78 10.12 6.73 -8.89
N HIS A 79 9.65 7.97 -8.69
CA HIS A 79 10.48 9.16 -8.69
C HIS A 79 11.59 9.06 -7.64
N LEU A 80 11.24 8.80 -6.38
CA LEU A 80 12.23 8.68 -5.29
C LEU A 80 13.22 7.52 -5.51
N VAL A 81 12.76 6.36 -6.01
CA VAL A 81 13.68 5.26 -6.35
C VAL A 81 14.67 5.71 -7.43
N ARG A 82 14.20 6.36 -8.50
CA ARG A 82 15.04 6.81 -9.61
C ARG A 82 16.10 7.81 -9.16
N GLU A 83 15.70 8.82 -8.40
CA GLU A 83 16.60 9.87 -7.88
C GLU A 83 17.70 9.29 -6.98
N VAL A 84 17.32 8.45 -6.01
CA VAL A 84 18.30 7.80 -5.12
C VAL A 84 19.23 6.91 -5.92
N GLN A 85 18.69 6.13 -6.86
CA GLN A 85 19.47 5.20 -7.66
C GLN A 85 20.45 5.89 -8.61
N GLU A 86 20.13 7.10 -9.09
CA GLU A 86 21.03 7.92 -9.90
C GLU A 86 22.26 8.37 -9.09
N VAL A 87 22.06 8.76 -7.83
CA VAL A 87 23.17 9.13 -6.93
C VAL A 87 24.08 7.93 -6.66
N TYR A 88 23.53 6.75 -6.34
CA TYR A 88 24.34 5.55 -6.12
C TYR A 88 25.10 5.10 -7.38
N ARG A 89 24.43 5.13 -8.55
CA ARG A 89 25.05 4.81 -9.84
C ARG A 89 26.18 5.77 -10.20
N SER A 90 26.02 7.08 -9.97
CA SER A 90 27.08 8.07 -10.23
C SER A 90 28.31 7.89 -9.35
N GLN A 91 28.15 7.30 -8.16
CA GLN A 91 29.26 6.92 -7.27
C GLN A 91 29.81 5.52 -7.55
N GLY A 92 29.30 4.81 -8.56
CA GLY A 92 29.73 3.45 -8.91
C GLY A 92 29.29 2.37 -7.91
N VAL A 93 28.31 2.67 -7.05
CA VAL A 93 27.81 1.73 -6.04
C VAL A 93 26.54 1.03 -6.55
N SER A 94 26.57 -0.30 -6.62
CA SER A 94 25.39 -1.11 -6.98
C SER A 94 24.52 -1.37 -5.75
N ILE A 95 23.27 -0.92 -5.80
CA ILE A 95 22.23 -1.26 -4.81
C ILE A 95 20.97 -1.73 -5.55
N HIS A 96 20.29 -2.74 -5.01
CA HIS A 96 19.06 -3.24 -5.61
C HIS A 96 17.86 -2.39 -5.17
N ASP A 97 17.01 -2.01 -6.12
CA ASP A 97 15.81 -1.17 -5.93
C ASP A 97 14.92 -1.63 -4.76
N LYS A 98 14.79 -2.93 -4.52
CA LYS A 98 14.00 -3.51 -3.41
C LYS A 98 14.33 -2.89 -2.05
N HIS A 99 15.59 -2.52 -1.82
CA HIS A 99 16.01 -1.93 -0.55
C HIS A 99 15.51 -0.50 -0.41
N ILE A 100 15.58 0.27 -1.50
CA ILE A 100 15.11 1.65 -1.57
C ILE A 100 13.57 1.69 -1.47
N GLU A 101 12.89 0.80 -2.21
CA GLU A 101 11.44 0.66 -2.16
C GLU A 101 10.91 0.35 -0.75
N VAL A 102 11.59 -0.54 -0.01
CA VAL A 102 11.21 -0.86 1.37
C VAL A 102 11.29 0.38 2.27
N ILE A 103 12.29 1.24 2.08
CA ILE A 103 12.44 2.49 2.84
C ILE A 103 11.34 3.48 2.45
N ILE A 104 11.13 3.71 1.15
CA ILE A 104 10.11 4.65 0.66
C ILE A 104 8.71 4.20 1.09
N ARG A 105 8.45 2.88 1.13
CA ARG A 105 7.20 2.35 1.68
C ARG A 105 6.96 2.80 3.13
N GLN A 106 8.01 2.88 3.95
CA GLN A 106 7.87 3.41 5.32
C GLN A 106 7.58 4.90 5.34
N MET A 107 8.12 5.67 4.39
CA MET A 107 7.90 7.11 4.27
C MET A 107 6.45 7.47 3.89
N LEU A 108 5.71 6.56 3.24
CA LEU A 108 4.32 6.72 2.79
C LEU A 108 3.30 5.92 3.61
N LYS A 109 3.66 5.49 4.82
CA LYS A 109 2.84 4.60 5.66
C LYS A 109 1.60 5.30 6.25
N ARG A 110 1.52 6.63 6.21
CA ARG A 110 0.48 7.41 6.90
C ARG A 110 -0.34 8.27 5.93
N VAL A 111 -1.57 8.55 6.35
CA VAL A 111 -2.54 9.42 5.65
C VAL A 111 -3.07 10.46 6.63
N THR A 112 -3.39 11.65 6.14
CA THR A 112 -4.12 12.68 6.89
C THR A 112 -5.59 12.62 6.51
N ILE A 113 -6.47 12.50 7.51
CA ILE A 113 -7.92 12.48 7.31
C ILE A 113 -8.39 13.86 6.84
N ILE A 114 -9.15 13.90 5.75
CA ILE A 114 -9.80 15.10 5.23
C ILE A 114 -11.23 15.15 5.77
N ASP A 115 -11.97 14.06 5.60
CA ASP A 115 -13.34 13.89 6.09
C ASP A 115 -13.45 12.56 6.84
N SER A 116 -14.13 12.59 7.98
CA SER A 116 -14.37 11.40 8.81
C SER A 116 -15.48 10.51 8.24
N GLY A 117 -16.40 11.04 7.43
CA GLY A 117 -17.58 10.29 7.00
C GLY A 117 -18.32 9.69 8.20
N ALA A 118 -18.65 8.40 8.14
CA ALA A 118 -19.25 7.64 9.23
C ALA A 118 -18.23 6.87 10.11
N THR A 119 -16.93 7.14 9.98
CA THR A 119 -15.89 6.54 10.84
C THR A 119 -15.67 7.36 12.10
N ASP A 120 -14.99 6.77 13.09
CA ASP A 120 -14.56 7.47 14.32
C ASP A 120 -13.28 8.30 14.13
N PHE A 121 -12.84 8.52 12.90
CA PHE A 121 -11.64 9.32 12.65
C PHE A 121 -11.89 10.81 12.91
N LEU A 122 -10.83 11.50 13.34
CA LEU A 122 -10.86 12.95 13.49
C LEU A 122 -10.30 13.62 12.24
N PRO A 123 -10.98 14.63 11.66
CA PRO A 123 -10.42 15.43 10.58
C PRO A 123 -9.06 16.03 10.96
N GLY A 124 -8.10 15.97 10.06
CA GLY A 124 -6.71 16.40 10.28
C GLY A 124 -5.85 15.40 11.07
N ALA A 125 -6.41 14.30 11.58
CA ALA A 125 -5.62 13.27 12.25
C ALA A 125 -4.69 12.54 11.27
N LEU A 126 -3.49 12.21 11.75
CA LEU A 126 -2.50 11.45 11.01
C LEU A 126 -2.56 9.98 11.42
N ILE A 127 -3.15 9.14 10.57
CA ILE A 127 -3.44 7.73 10.85
C ILE A 127 -2.60 6.82 9.96
N GLU A 128 -2.30 5.60 10.42
CA GLU A 128 -1.68 4.59 9.57
C GLU A 128 -2.62 4.18 8.44
N ARG A 129 -2.08 4.14 7.21
CA ARG A 129 -2.83 3.82 5.99
C ARG A 129 -3.59 2.49 6.10
N THR A 130 -2.96 1.46 6.68
CA THR A 130 -3.59 0.14 6.87
C THR A 130 -4.81 0.21 7.78
N ILE A 131 -4.76 1.02 8.84
CA ILE A 131 -5.87 1.20 9.79
C ILE A 131 -7.01 1.93 9.08
N PHE A 132 -6.68 3.01 8.37
CA PHE A 132 -7.63 3.76 7.55
C PHE A 132 -8.34 2.86 6.51
N GLU A 133 -7.59 2.07 5.74
CA GLU A 133 -8.15 1.16 4.72
C GLU A 133 -9.03 0.07 5.34
N THR A 134 -8.64 -0.46 6.51
CA THR A 134 -9.41 -1.50 7.22
C THR A 134 -10.72 -0.94 7.75
N GLU A 135 -10.69 0.23 8.38
CA GLU A 135 -11.87 0.86 8.96
C GLU A 135 -12.85 1.32 7.87
N ASN A 136 -12.37 1.91 6.79
CA ASN A 136 -13.21 2.24 5.65
C ASN A 136 -13.88 1.01 5.04
N ARG A 137 -13.16 -0.12 4.95
CA ARG A 137 -13.76 -1.37 4.46
C ARG A 137 -14.88 -1.85 5.36
N ARG A 138 -14.73 -1.71 6.68
CA ARG A 138 -15.77 -2.02 7.67
C ARG A 138 -16.99 -1.14 7.47
N VAL A 139 -16.81 0.18 7.44
CA VAL A 139 -17.91 1.15 7.29
C VAL A 139 -18.68 0.96 5.98
N VAL A 140 -17.97 0.74 4.86
CA VAL A 140 -18.62 0.46 3.57
C VAL A 140 -19.43 -0.83 3.62
N SER A 141 -18.93 -1.88 4.30
CA SER A 141 -19.67 -3.14 4.47
C SER A 141 -20.95 -2.98 5.31
N GLU A 142 -21.00 -1.98 6.18
CA GLU A 142 -22.16 -1.62 6.99
C GLU A 142 -23.10 -0.62 6.27
N GLY A 143 -22.76 -0.22 5.03
CA GLY A 143 -23.54 0.73 4.23
C GLY A 143 -23.32 2.20 4.59
N GLY A 144 -22.31 2.51 5.40
CA GLY A 144 -21.95 3.88 5.77
C GLY A 144 -21.03 4.57 4.76
N GLU A 145 -20.89 5.89 4.93
CA GLU A 145 -19.98 6.71 4.12
C GLU A 145 -18.52 6.55 4.61
N PRO A 146 -17.57 6.12 3.75
CA PRO A 146 -16.18 5.97 4.14
C PRO A 146 -15.50 7.32 4.39
N ALA A 147 -14.48 7.32 5.27
CA ALA A 147 -13.65 8.50 5.45
C ALA A 147 -12.79 8.80 4.20
N SER A 148 -12.51 10.08 3.97
CA SER A 148 -11.58 10.51 2.93
C SER A 148 -10.25 10.94 3.55
N ALA A 149 -9.13 10.61 2.90
CA ALA A 149 -7.81 10.93 3.41
C ALA A 149 -6.81 11.22 2.28
N ARG A 150 -5.80 12.04 2.58
CA ARG A 150 -4.68 12.32 1.67
C ARG A 150 -3.43 11.56 2.13
N PRO A 151 -2.70 10.87 1.24
CA PRO A 151 -1.41 10.30 1.58
C PRO A 151 -0.41 11.39 1.99
N VAL A 152 0.46 11.07 2.95
CA VAL A 152 1.49 11.98 3.44
C VAL A 152 2.86 11.35 3.24
N LEU A 153 3.73 12.04 2.51
CA LEU A 153 5.15 11.71 2.47
C LEU A 153 5.84 12.28 3.71
N MET A 154 6.52 11.42 4.47
CA MET A 154 7.28 11.82 5.64
C MET A 154 8.77 11.49 5.45
N GLY A 155 9.65 12.37 5.96
CA GLY A 155 11.06 12.04 6.10
C GLY A 155 11.27 10.83 7.03
N ILE A 156 12.37 10.09 6.83
CA ILE A 156 12.67 8.84 7.55
C ILE A 156 12.64 9.02 9.08
N THR A 157 13.19 10.12 9.60
CA THR A 157 13.19 10.45 11.03
C THR A 157 11.77 10.63 11.56
N LYS A 158 10.94 11.41 10.85
CA LYS A 158 9.54 11.66 11.24
C LYS A 158 8.69 10.39 11.14
N ALA A 159 8.89 9.59 10.09
CA ALA A 159 8.22 8.30 9.94
C ALA A 159 8.58 7.32 11.06
N SER A 160 9.84 7.34 11.53
CA SER A 160 10.31 6.48 12.62
C SER A 160 9.77 6.89 14.00
N LEU A 161 9.56 8.18 14.23
CA LEU A 161 8.93 8.70 15.45
C LEU A 161 7.41 8.45 15.46
N ALA A 162 6.78 8.48 14.28
CA ALA A 162 5.36 8.22 14.09
C ALA A 162 5.04 6.72 14.03
N THR A 163 5.69 5.90 14.84
CA THR A 163 5.34 4.48 15.02
C THR A 163 4.27 4.32 16.11
N GLU A 164 3.49 3.23 16.06
CA GLU A 164 2.46 2.92 17.05
C GLU A 164 3.04 2.56 18.42
N SER A 165 4.22 1.95 18.43
CA SER A 165 4.91 1.63 19.68
C SER A 165 5.59 2.87 20.25
N TRP A 166 5.05 3.38 21.36
CA TRP A 166 5.68 4.46 22.10
C TRP A 166 7.04 4.02 22.67
N LEU A 167 7.22 2.75 23.02
CA LEU A 167 8.49 2.23 23.55
C LEU A 167 9.57 2.24 22.47
N SER A 168 9.23 1.81 21.25
CA SER A 168 10.11 1.88 20.10
C SER A 168 10.41 3.33 19.71
N ALA A 169 9.41 4.21 19.70
CA ALA A 169 9.60 5.63 19.39
C ALA A 169 10.53 6.31 20.41
N ALA A 170 10.30 6.09 21.70
CA ALA A 170 11.09 6.68 22.80
C ALA A 170 12.55 6.22 22.79
N SER A 171 12.82 5.01 22.31
CA SER A 171 14.18 4.47 22.13
C SER A 171 14.95 5.08 20.96
N PHE A 172 14.27 5.77 20.04
CA PHE A 172 14.90 6.37 18.87
C PHE A 172 15.36 7.80 19.18
N GLN A 173 14.42 8.73 19.39
CA GLN A 173 14.66 10.14 19.69
C GLN A 173 13.49 10.73 20.50
N GLU A 174 13.63 11.98 20.98
CA GLU A 174 12.57 12.74 21.67
C GLU A 174 11.96 12.03 22.90
N THR A 175 12.76 11.24 23.63
CA THR A 175 12.29 10.35 24.72
C THR A 175 11.35 11.02 25.72
N THR A 176 11.69 12.21 26.23
CA THR A 176 10.84 12.94 27.20
C THR A 176 9.46 13.26 26.65
N LYS A 177 9.38 13.74 25.40
CA LYS A 177 8.12 14.10 24.77
C LYS A 177 7.27 12.86 24.50
N VAL A 178 7.86 11.81 23.92
CA VAL A 178 7.16 10.56 23.61
C VAL A 178 6.57 9.91 24.87
N LEU A 179 7.35 9.85 25.96
CA LEU A 179 6.87 9.27 27.22
C LEU A 179 5.79 10.12 27.88
N THR A 180 5.92 11.46 27.82
CA THR A 180 4.91 12.38 28.36
C THR A 180 3.58 12.24 27.62
N ASP A 181 3.62 12.25 26.27
CA ASP A 181 2.42 12.09 25.44
C ASP A 181 1.76 10.72 25.68
N ALA A 182 2.56 9.66 25.78
CA ALA A 182 2.06 8.32 26.08
C ALA A 182 1.42 8.22 27.48
N ALA A 183 2.01 8.87 28.48
CA ALA A 183 1.48 8.90 29.85
C ALA A 183 0.17 9.69 29.94
N ILE A 184 0.10 10.87 29.30
CA ILE A 184 -1.12 11.69 29.24
C ILE A 184 -2.27 10.93 28.57
N GLN A 185 -1.98 10.19 27.50
CA GLN A 185 -2.98 9.43 26.75
C GLN A 185 -3.27 8.03 27.33
N GLY A 186 -2.55 7.60 28.37
CA GLY A 186 -2.69 6.25 28.93
C GLY A 186 -2.37 5.13 27.93
N LYS A 187 -1.43 5.36 26.99
CA LYS A 187 -1.14 4.43 25.89
C LYS A 187 -0.51 3.13 26.39
N SER A 188 -1.03 2.00 25.91
CA SER A 188 -0.46 0.67 26.14
C SER A 188 0.27 0.17 24.90
N ASP A 189 1.47 -0.39 25.08
CA ASP A 189 2.28 -0.95 23.99
C ASP A 189 1.97 -2.43 23.76
N SER A 190 1.67 -2.80 22.51
CA SER A 190 1.31 -4.19 22.15
C SER A 190 2.53 -5.09 21.88
N LEU A 191 3.75 -4.56 21.89
CA LEU A 191 5.01 -5.30 21.68
C LEU A 191 4.99 -6.13 20.38
N ARG A 192 4.46 -5.57 19.28
CA ARG A 192 4.37 -6.26 17.98
C ARG A 192 5.62 -6.05 17.13
N GLY A 193 6.47 -5.10 17.48
CA GLY A 193 7.67 -4.73 16.76
C GLY A 193 8.92 -5.47 17.23
N LEU A 194 10.01 -5.29 16.48
CA LEU A 194 11.32 -5.87 16.82
C LEU A 194 11.94 -5.18 18.05
N LYS A 195 11.97 -3.84 18.05
CA LYS A 195 12.68 -3.05 19.07
C LYS A 195 12.08 -3.23 20.46
N GLU A 196 10.75 -3.19 20.57
CA GLU A 196 10.06 -3.40 21.85
C GLU A 196 10.43 -4.73 22.50
N ASN A 197 10.41 -5.82 21.72
CA ASN A 197 10.72 -7.15 22.23
C ASN A 197 12.19 -7.26 22.65
N VAL A 198 13.12 -6.64 21.90
CA VAL A 198 14.52 -6.57 22.29
C VAL A 198 14.71 -5.81 23.60
N ILE A 199 14.07 -4.66 23.77
CA ILE A 199 14.18 -3.82 24.98
C ILE A 199 13.69 -4.59 26.22
N ILE A 200 12.61 -5.35 26.09
CA ILE A 200 12.01 -6.12 27.19
C ILE A 200 12.69 -7.50 27.38
N GLY A 201 13.55 -7.93 26.46
CA GLY A 201 14.23 -9.23 26.52
C GLY A 201 13.35 -10.42 26.11
N LYS A 202 12.31 -10.20 25.31
CA LYS A 202 11.47 -11.24 24.71
C LYS A 202 11.99 -11.65 23.33
N LEU A 203 11.60 -12.83 22.86
CA LEU A 203 11.89 -13.25 21.49
C LEU A 203 11.28 -12.27 20.48
N ILE A 204 12.09 -11.86 19.50
CA ILE A 204 11.63 -10.96 18.43
C ILE A 204 10.64 -11.67 17.50
N PRO A 205 9.65 -10.97 16.94
CA PRO A 205 8.67 -11.54 16.00
C PRO A 205 9.23 -11.70 14.58
N ALA A 206 10.48 -12.16 14.45
CA ALA A 206 11.16 -12.37 13.17
C ALA A 206 12.04 -13.63 13.22
N GLY A 207 12.27 -14.25 12.07
CA GLY A 207 13.10 -15.46 11.95
C GLY A 207 12.63 -16.59 12.86
N THR A 208 13.50 -17.04 13.77
CA THR A 208 13.23 -18.12 14.72
C THR A 208 12.19 -17.77 15.78
N GLY A 209 11.79 -16.50 15.96
CA GLY A 209 10.74 -16.10 16.89
C GLY A 209 9.33 -16.07 16.29
N ILE A 210 9.15 -16.37 15.01
CA ILE A 210 7.82 -16.52 14.40
C ILE A 210 7.24 -17.88 14.80
N SER A 211 6.59 -17.97 15.97
CA SER A 211 5.87 -19.20 16.38
C SER A 211 4.43 -19.24 15.85
N ARG A 212 3.79 -18.08 15.61
CA ARG A 212 2.36 -18.02 15.21
C ARG A 212 2.05 -18.50 13.79
N TYR A 213 3.02 -18.51 12.87
CA TYR A 213 2.82 -18.99 11.49
C TYR A 213 3.47 -20.34 11.19
N ARG A 214 4.27 -20.89 12.11
CA ARG A 214 4.90 -22.21 11.91
C ARG A 214 3.95 -23.38 12.17
N ASN A 215 2.90 -23.16 12.97
CA ASN A 215 1.94 -24.17 13.40
C ASN A 215 0.47 -23.78 13.05
N ILE A 216 0.25 -23.07 11.94
CA ILE A 216 -1.13 -22.93 11.42
C ILE A 216 -1.42 -24.18 10.60
N THR A 217 -2.22 -25.07 11.15
CA THR A 217 -2.89 -26.12 10.37
C THR A 217 -4.00 -25.44 9.59
N VAL A 218 -3.78 -25.23 8.29
CA VAL A 218 -4.84 -24.77 7.38
C VAL A 218 -5.69 -26.00 7.07
N GLU A 219 -6.91 -26.05 7.58
CA GLU A 219 -7.88 -27.04 7.12
C GLU A 219 -8.47 -26.57 5.79
N PRO A 220 -8.46 -27.42 4.74
CA PRO A 220 -9.08 -27.06 3.47
C PRO A 220 -10.58 -26.86 3.68
N THR A 221 -11.10 -25.75 3.16
CA THR A 221 -12.54 -25.48 3.08
C THR A 221 -13.26 -26.64 2.40
N GLU A 222 -14.51 -26.88 2.77
CA GLU A 222 -15.32 -28.00 2.27
C GLU A 222 -15.41 -28.00 0.74
N GLU A 223 -15.46 -26.81 0.13
CA GLU A 223 -15.40 -26.57 -1.32
C GLU A 223 -14.09 -27.04 -1.96
N ALA A 224 -12.95 -26.82 -1.29
CA ALA A 224 -11.64 -27.26 -1.77
C ALA A 224 -11.47 -28.79 -1.64
N ARG A 225 -12.05 -29.40 -0.60
CA ARG A 225 -12.10 -30.88 -0.47
C ARG A 225 -12.97 -31.49 -1.56
N ALA A 226 -14.14 -30.91 -1.82
CA ALA A 226 -15.05 -31.37 -2.87
C ALA A 226 -14.42 -31.29 -4.27
N ALA A 227 -13.71 -30.20 -4.59
CA ALA A 227 -13.02 -30.03 -5.87
C ALA A 227 -11.92 -31.09 -6.12
N VAL A 228 -11.19 -31.48 -5.07
CA VAL A 228 -10.17 -32.53 -5.17
C VAL A 228 -10.80 -33.91 -5.39
N TYR A 229 -11.91 -34.22 -4.72
CA TYR A 229 -12.65 -35.46 -4.93
C TYR A 229 -13.25 -35.57 -6.34
N THR A 230 -13.68 -34.44 -6.93
CA THR A 230 -14.15 -34.43 -8.32
C THR A 230 -13.04 -34.62 -9.36
N MET A 231 -11.79 -34.31 -9.00
CA MET A 231 -10.64 -34.42 -9.92
C MET A 231 -9.99 -35.82 -9.92
N ALA A 232 -10.26 -36.65 -8.90
CA ALA A 232 -9.75 -38.02 -8.79
C ALA A 232 -10.63 -39.08 -9.49
N GLY A 233 -11.64 -38.66 -10.26
CA GLY A 233 -12.41 -39.55 -11.13
C GLY A 233 -11.87 -39.50 -12.55
N TYR A 234 -11.43 -40.66 -13.06
CA TYR A 234 -11.02 -41.00 -14.43
C TYR A 234 -9.52 -40.94 -14.77
N ASP A 235 -8.84 -42.07 -14.59
CA ASP A 235 -8.33 -42.89 -15.72
C ASP A 235 -7.83 -44.25 -15.20
N ASP A 236 -8.55 -45.34 -15.48
CA ASP A 236 -7.88 -46.62 -15.75
C ASP A 236 -8.66 -47.37 -16.82
N GLY A 237 -7.99 -47.54 -17.96
CA GLY A 237 -8.54 -47.98 -19.21
C GLY A 237 -8.78 -49.49 -19.30
N GLN A 238 -9.85 -49.81 -20.01
CA GLN A 238 -10.13 -51.03 -20.77
C GLN A 238 -8.98 -52.04 -20.93
N TYR A 239 -9.13 -53.25 -20.36
CA TYR A 239 -8.51 -54.48 -20.88
C TYR A 239 -9.50 -55.68 -20.74
N TYR A 240 -9.82 -56.31 -21.87
CA TYR A 240 -10.55 -57.58 -22.13
C TYR A 240 -12.07 -57.72 -21.84
N SER A 241 -12.84 -57.77 -22.95
CA SER A 241 -14.10 -58.53 -23.16
C SER A 241 -13.83 -60.04 -23.34
N PRO A 242 -14.80 -60.98 -23.53
CA PRO A 242 -16.29 -60.91 -23.56
C PRO A 242 -17.01 -62.04 -22.75
N ASP A 243 -18.35 -62.03 -22.74
CA ASP A 243 -19.29 -63.08 -22.25
C ASP A 243 -19.50 -63.12 -20.72
N VAL A 244 -20.69 -62.92 -20.14
CA VAL A 244 -21.86 -63.83 -20.16
C VAL A 244 -23.10 -63.10 -19.56
N PHE A 245 -24.21 -63.11 -20.31
CA PHE A 245 -25.64 -63.11 -19.96
C PHE A 245 -26.21 -62.45 -18.68
N GLY A 246 -27.28 -61.66 -18.86
CA GLY A 246 -28.51 -61.84 -18.06
C GLY A 246 -29.20 -60.58 -17.57
N SER A 247 -30.36 -60.26 -18.16
CA SER A 247 -31.38 -59.39 -17.58
C SER A 247 -32.25 -60.16 -16.57
N GLY A 248 -32.41 -59.65 -15.35
CA GLY A 248 -33.43 -60.09 -14.37
C GLY A 248 -33.46 -59.10 -13.21
N SER A 249 -34.51 -58.31 -13.00
CA SER A 249 -35.85 -58.64 -12.46
C SER A 249 -35.84 -59.04 -10.99
N GLY A 250 -36.32 -58.14 -10.13
CA GLY A 250 -37.05 -58.52 -8.93
C GLY A 250 -36.28 -58.52 -7.62
N GLU A 251 -36.84 -57.74 -6.69
CA GLU A 251 -36.94 -58.03 -5.25
C GLU A 251 -35.80 -57.56 -4.33
N ALA A 252 -36.14 -56.56 -3.51
CA ALA A 252 -35.35 -56.14 -2.37
C ALA A 252 -35.43 -57.22 -1.28
N VAL A 253 -34.30 -57.85 -0.96
CA VAL A 253 -34.21 -58.79 0.16
C VAL A 253 -33.81 -58.03 1.43
N ARG A 254 -34.57 -58.30 2.51
CA ARG A 254 -34.55 -57.61 3.80
C ARG A 254 -33.31 -57.97 4.64
N LEU A 255 -32.88 -57.00 5.44
CA LEU A 255 -31.93 -57.18 6.54
C LEU A 255 -32.52 -58.14 7.58
N GLU A 256 -32.05 -59.38 7.61
CA GLU A 256 -31.97 -60.26 8.78
C GLU A 256 -31.30 -61.55 8.34
N GLU A 257 -30.09 -61.79 8.84
CA GLU A 257 -29.32 -63.05 8.92
C GLU A 257 -27.83 -62.80 8.62
N TYR A 258 -27.07 -62.47 9.67
CA TYR A 258 -25.67 -62.88 9.74
C TYR A 258 -25.42 -63.42 11.14
N ASP A 259 -25.36 -64.74 11.22
CA ASP A 259 -24.94 -65.49 12.40
C ASP A 259 -23.43 -65.34 12.58
N TRP A 260 -23.01 -65.02 13.80
CA TRP A 260 -21.61 -64.83 14.17
C TRP A 260 -21.10 -66.12 14.79
N ARG A 261 -20.20 -66.84 14.11
CA ARG A 261 -19.16 -67.72 14.68
C ARG A 261 -18.54 -68.61 13.61
N SER A 262 -17.23 -68.45 13.38
CA SER A 262 -16.19 -69.41 13.77
C SER A 262 -14.83 -68.81 13.42
#